data_AF-A0A257UDE1-F1
#
_entry.id   AF-A0A257UDE1-F1
#
_cell.length_a   1.000
_cell.length_b   1.000
_cell.length_c   1.000
_cell.angle_alpha   90.00
_cell.angle_beta   90.00
_cell.angle_gamma   90.00
#
_symmetry.space_group_name_H-M   'P 1'
#
loop_
_entity.id
_entity.type
_entity.pdbx_description
1 polymer ?
#
loop_
_entity_poly.entity_id
_entity_poly.type
_entity_poly.pdbx_seq_one_letter_code
_entity_poly.pdbx_strand_id
1 'polypeptide(L)'
;MPHDTRSKRSDLLDAVRRLIRARRALGWSQIELARRAGVRVETLSRLEHGKHSASAATVDKLQRALDAGESQATGAKRRAPGKRKERN
;
A
#
# COMPACT_ATOMS: atom_id res chain seq x y z
N MET A 1 -21.01 -25.31 0.67
CA MET A 1 -20.94 -24.00 -0.01
C MET A 1 -19.48 -23.70 -0.38
N PRO A 2 -19.05 -23.93 -1.64
CA PRO A 2 -17.71 -23.56 -2.06
C PRO A 2 -17.65 -22.03 -2.18
N HIS A 3 -16.83 -21.41 -1.35
CA HIS A 3 -16.53 -19.99 -1.43
C HIS A 3 -15.69 -19.77 -2.68
N ASP A 4 -16.27 -19.09 -3.66
CA ASP A 4 -15.65 -18.73 -4.93
C ASP A 4 -14.35 -17.96 -4.68
N THR A 5 -13.23 -18.68 -4.75
CA THR A 5 -11.88 -18.17 -4.46
C THR A 5 -11.24 -17.52 -5.68
N ARG A 6 -11.92 -17.51 -6.82
CA ARG A 6 -11.43 -16.88 -8.05
C ARG A 6 -11.81 -15.41 -8.10
N SER A 7 -13.04 -15.06 -7.72
CA SER A 7 -13.51 -13.67 -7.63
C SER A 7 -12.71 -12.84 -6.61
N LYS A 8 -12.52 -13.33 -5.37
CA LYS A 8 -11.76 -12.59 -4.35
C LYS A 8 -10.30 -12.29 -4.72
N ARG A 9 -9.70 -13.11 -5.59
CA ARG A 9 -8.32 -12.88 -6.06
C ARG A 9 -8.25 -11.71 -7.04
N SER A 10 -9.23 -11.52 -7.94
CA SER A 10 -9.24 -10.37 -8.84
C SER A 10 -9.43 -9.06 -8.10
N ASP A 11 -10.38 -8.98 -7.17
CA ASP A 11 -10.65 -7.77 -6.39
C ASP A 11 -9.42 -7.31 -5.60
N LEU A 12 -8.69 -8.28 -5.04
CA LEU A 12 -7.45 -8.06 -4.31
C LEU A 12 -6.35 -7.51 -5.23
N LEU A 13 -6.17 -8.10 -6.42
CA LEU A 13 -5.17 -7.62 -7.40
C LEU A 13 -5.47 -6.19 -7.84
N ASP A 14 -6.73 -5.84 -8.05
CA ASP A 14 -7.10 -4.47 -8.41
C ASP A 14 -6.90 -3.48 -7.26
N ALA A 15 -7.15 -3.90 -6.02
CA ALA A 15 -6.81 -3.11 -4.84
C ALA A 15 -5.29 -2.87 -4.72
N VAL A 16 -4.48 -3.90 -4.94
CA VAL A 16 -3.00 -3.80 -4.94
C VAL A 16 -2.51 -2.87 -6.06
N ARG A 17 -3.09 -2.95 -7.27
CA ARG A 17 -2.74 -2.04 -8.36
C ARG A 17 -3.06 -0.58 -8.02
N ARG A 18 -4.21 -0.31 -7.40
CA ARG A 18 -4.58 1.03 -6.91
C ARG A 18 -3.58 1.52 -5.86
N LEU A 19 -3.20 0.65 -4.92
CA LEU A 19 -2.20 0.92 -3.90
C LEU A 19 -0.87 1.41 -4.50
N ILE A 20 -0.35 0.70 -5.51
CA ILE A 20 0.91 1.03 -6.16
C ILE A 20 0.84 2.41 -6.85
N ARG A 21 -0.29 2.71 -7.51
CA ARG A 21 -0.49 4.00 -8.18
C ARG A 21 -0.53 5.17 -7.18
N ALA A 22 -1.34 5.06 -6.13
CA ALA A 22 -1.44 6.08 -5.08
C ALA A 22 -0.10 6.30 -4.35
N ARG A 23 0.60 5.20 -4.01
CA ARG A 23 1.95 5.26 -3.42
C ARG A 23 2.92 6.07 -4.30
N ARG A 24 2.90 5.84 -5.62
CA ARG A 24 3.74 6.56 -6.58
C ARG A 24 3.34 8.04 -6.71
N ALA A 25 2.04 8.34 -6.72
CA ALA A 25 1.55 9.72 -6.73
C ALA A 25 2.01 10.51 -5.50
N LEU A 26 2.09 9.85 -4.35
CA LEU A 26 2.61 10.41 -3.09
C LEU A 26 4.15 10.44 -2.99
N GLY A 27 4.87 9.82 -3.94
CA GLY A 27 6.34 9.69 -3.90
C GLY A 27 6.85 8.76 -2.79
N TRP A 28 6.01 7.88 -2.24
CA TRP A 28 6.38 7.00 -1.13
C TRP A 28 7.05 5.70 -1.60
N SER A 29 7.99 5.19 -0.81
CA SER A 29 8.56 3.85 -1.02
C SER A 29 7.66 2.76 -0.41
N GLN A 30 7.85 1.48 -0.78
CA GLN A 30 7.13 0.36 -0.13
C GLN A 30 7.39 0.34 1.38
N ILE A 31 8.62 0.65 1.79
CA ILE A 31 9.02 0.72 3.19
C ILE A 31 8.24 1.82 3.91
N GLU A 32 8.14 2.99 3.29
CA GLU A 32 7.43 4.16 3.83
C GLU A 32 5.93 3.91 3.98
N LEU A 33 5.32 3.23 3.01
CA LEU A 33 3.91 2.84 3.09
C LEU A 33 3.70 1.78 4.18
N ALA A 34 4.55 0.75 4.23
CA ALA A 34 4.47 -0.31 5.21
C ALA A 34 4.60 0.22 6.65
N ARG A 35 5.54 1.14 6.88
CA ARG A 35 5.70 1.83 8.17
C ARG A 35 4.45 2.62 8.57
N ARG A 36 3.89 3.42 7.66
CA ARG A 36 2.66 4.21 7.92
C ARG A 36 1.44 3.32 8.18
N ALA A 37 1.33 2.21 7.48
CA ALA A 37 0.26 1.23 7.66
C ALA A 37 0.46 0.30 8.86
N GLY A 38 1.62 0.35 9.53
CA GLY A 38 1.96 -0.56 10.62
C GLY A 38 2.05 -2.02 10.20
N VAL A 39 2.45 -2.29 8.95
CA VAL A 39 2.66 -3.64 8.41
C VAL A 39 4.12 -3.88 8.10
N ARG A 40 4.53 -5.16 8.02
CA ARG A 40 5.90 -5.49 7.62
C ARG A 40 6.07 -5.29 6.12
N VAL A 41 7.22 -4.76 5.71
CA VAL A 41 7.61 -4.57 4.30
C VAL A 41 7.57 -5.89 3.55
N GLU A 42 7.99 -6.99 4.19
CA GLU A 42 7.91 -8.34 3.62
C GLU A 42 6.46 -8.76 3.32
N THR A 43 5.51 -8.41 4.19
CA THR A 43 4.07 -8.66 3.98
C THR A 43 3.56 -7.89 2.78
N LEU A 44 3.97 -6.62 2.63
CA LEU A 44 3.63 -5.79 1.46
C LEU A 44 4.28 -6.35 0.18
N SER A 45 5.53 -6.77 0.22
CA SER A 45 6.19 -7.38 -0.94
C SER A 45 5.48 -8.68 -1.37
N ARG A 46 5.12 -9.55 -0.41
CA ARG A 46 4.35 -10.77 -0.71
C ARG A 46 2.96 -10.47 -1.25
N LEU A 47 2.32 -9.40 -0.76
CA LEU A 47 1.04 -8.88 -1.27
C LEU A 47 1.15 -8.53 -2.75
N GLU A 48 2.19 -7.77 -3.11
CA GLU A 48 2.42 -7.30 -4.48
C GLU A 48 2.80 -8.43 -5.44
N HIS A 49 3.50 -9.46 -4.94
CA HIS A 49 3.88 -10.63 -5.74
C HIS A 49 2.82 -11.74 -5.74
N GLY A 50 1.68 -11.58 -5.06
CA GLY A 50 0.59 -12.56 -5.03
C GLY A 50 0.96 -13.93 -4.43
N LYS A 51 2.09 -14.03 -3.73
CA LYS A 51 2.69 -15.32 -3.31
C LYS A 51 2.07 -15.92 -2.04
N HIS A 52 1.23 -15.19 -1.31
CA HIS A 52 0.53 -15.68 -0.11
C HIS A 52 -0.90 -15.16 -0.04
N SER A 53 -1.79 -15.87 0.66
CA SER A 53 -3.12 -15.41 1.08
C SER A 53 -3.00 -14.18 1.96
N ALA A 54 -2.80 -13.02 1.32
CA ALA A 54 -2.88 -11.76 2.00
C ALA A 54 -4.30 -11.59 2.55
N SER A 55 -4.38 -11.38 3.85
CA SER A 55 -5.67 -11.08 4.48
C SER A 55 -6.18 -9.75 3.93
N ALA A 56 -7.47 -9.68 3.60
CA ALA A 56 -8.13 -8.43 3.21
C ALA A 56 -7.88 -7.31 4.23
N ALA A 57 -7.70 -7.67 5.51
CA ALA A 57 -7.32 -6.76 6.58
C ALA A 57 -5.98 -6.03 6.36
N THR A 58 -4.99 -6.69 5.73
CA THR A 58 -3.69 -6.07 5.44
C THR A 58 -3.82 -5.03 4.32
N VAL A 59 -4.59 -5.35 3.28
CA VAL A 59 -4.86 -4.41 2.17
C VAL A 59 -5.64 -3.20 2.68
N ASP A 60 -6.64 -3.43 3.54
CA ASP A 60 -7.40 -2.35 4.18
C ASP A 60 -6.48 -1.39 4.94
N LYS A 61 -5.60 -1.90 5.82
CA LYS A 61 -4.62 -1.08 6.56
C LYS A 61 -3.73 -0.25 5.65
N LEU A 62 -3.22 -0.87 4.58
CA LEU A 62 -2.37 -0.20 3.59
C LEU A 62 -3.14 0.91 2.85
N GLN A 63 -4.40 0.65 2.49
CA GLN A 63 -5.23 1.59 1.77
C GLN A 63 -5.64 2.77 2.66
N ARG A 64 -5.95 2.53 3.93
CA ARG A 64 -6.20 3.60 4.92
C ARG A 64 -4.98 4.49 5.16
N ALA A 65 -3.78 3.90 5.16
CA ALA A 65 -2.54 4.68 5.28
C ALA A 65 -2.26 5.57 4.05
N LEU A 66 -2.63 5.10 2.85
CA LEU A 66 -2.56 5.91 1.63
C LEU A 66 -3.59 7.04 1.66
N ASP A 67 -4.84 6.75 2.01
CA ASP A 67 -5.92 7.74 2.09
C ASP A 67 -5.57 8.88 3.06
N ALA A 68 -5.02 8.53 4.23
CA ALA A 68 -4.46 9.51 5.17
C ALA A 68 -3.31 10.31 4.55
N GLY A 69 -2.48 9.68 3.71
CA GLY A 69 -1.40 10.33 2.96
C GLY A 69 -1.87 11.30 1.89
N GLU A 70 -2.86 10.91 1.09
CA GLU A 70 -3.48 11.72 0.04
C GLU A 70 -4.22 12.92 0.64
N SER A 71 -4.95 12.71 1.75
CA SER A 71 -5.60 13.79 2.49
C SER A 71 -4.60 14.84 2.99
N GLN A 72 -3.42 14.41 3.44
CA GLN A 72 -2.36 15.33 3.88
C GLN A 72 -1.65 15.99 2.68
N ALA A 73 -1.44 15.27 1.58
CA ALA A 73 -0.77 15.78 0.40
C ALA A 73 -1.62 16.81 -0.37
N THR A 74 -2.94 16.61 -0.43
CA THR A 74 -3.88 17.54 -1.06
C THR A 74 -3.98 18.86 -0.29
N GLY A 75 -3.83 18.84 1.04
CA GLY A 75 -3.70 20.05 1.87
C GLY A 75 -2.28 20.66 1.88
N ALA A 76 -1.23 19.86 1.66
CA ALA A 76 0.16 20.27 1.83
C ALA A 76 0.92 20.58 0.54
N LYS A 77 0.24 20.89 -0.58
CA LYS A 77 0.85 21.20 -1.91
C LYS A 77 1.85 22.38 -1.93
N ARG A 78 2.27 22.93 -0.77
CA ARG A 78 3.27 24.00 -0.65
C ARG A 78 4.58 23.60 0.04
N ARG A 79 4.71 22.41 0.65
CA ARG A 79 5.96 22.04 1.35
C ARG A 79 6.26 20.55 1.22
N ALA A 80 7.03 20.20 0.20
CA ALA A 80 7.79 18.97 0.22
C ALA A 80 9.00 19.15 1.17
N PRO A 81 9.15 18.37 2.24
CA PRO A 81 10.46 18.18 2.83
C PRO A 81 11.08 16.96 2.15
N GLY A 82 12.11 17.20 1.36
CA GLY A 82 13.02 16.15 0.93
C GLY A 82 13.59 15.42 2.14
N LYS A 83 13.65 14.09 2.06
CA LYS A 83 14.54 13.27 2.90
C LYS A 83 15.18 12.17 2.06
N ARG A 84 16.43 12.45 1.68
CA ARG A 84 17.53 11.47 1.59
C ARG A 84 17.58 10.59 2.86
N LYS A 85 17.88 9.30 2.67
CA LYS A 85 18.81 8.42 3.43
C LYS A 85 18.73 7.05 2.72
N GLU A 86 19.58 6.75 1.75
CA GLU A 86 20.98 6.27 1.85
C GLU A 86 21.14 4.98 2.69
N ARG A 87 21.60 3.94 1.97
CA ARG A 87 22.43 2.76 2.31
C ARG A 87 22.15 1.99 3.62
N ASN A 88 21.91 0.69 3.46
CA ASN A 88 22.91 -0.34 3.80
C ASN A 88 22.63 -1.59 2.95
#